data_AF-A0A7I7PCW0-F1
#
_entry.id   AF-A0A7I7PCW0-F1
#
_cell.length_a   1.000
_cell.length_b   1.000
_cell.length_c   1.000
_cell.angle_alpha   90.00
_cell.angle_beta   90.00
_cell.angle_gamma   90.00
#
_symmetry.space_group_name_H-M   'P 1'
#
loop_
_entity.id
_entity.type
_entity.pdbx_description
1 polymer ?
#
loop_
_entity_poly.entity_id
_entity_poly.type
_entity_poly.pdbx_seq_one_letter_code
_entity_poly.pdbx_strand_id
1 'polypeptide(L)'
;MTGSGVVERYLACLGSQDWDGLAATTADEGLVRDGPFCDAVEGKEPYIAFLRGVFSHLQGYQLQVQRISAVSERLSYVELTETFEIDGVPTEYPECLVFEQDGDGLISYVSVFIKRPGGEPRVEGGRAG
;
A
#
# COMPACT_ATOMS: atom_id res chain seq x y z
N MET A 1 10.29 18.03 -15.78
CA MET A 1 9.08 17.92 -14.94
C MET A 1 9.25 16.62 -14.19
N THR A 2 9.52 16.67 -12.90
CA THR A 2 9.73 15.47 -12.06
C THR A 2 8.43 14.70 -11.96
N GLY A 3 8.46 13.38 -12.12
CA GLY A 3 7.30 12.47 -12.02
C GLY A 3 6.71 12.33 -10.61
N SER A 4 6.73 13.39 -9.79
CA SER A 4 6.59 13.34 -8.33
C SER A 4 5.14 13.48 -7.81
N GLY A 5 4.19 12.77 -8.41
CA GLY A 5 2.79 12.87 -7.96
C GLY A 5 1.94 11.60 -8.12
N VAL A 6 2.43 10.58 -8.83
CA VAL A 6 1.62 9.38 -9.08
C VAL A 6 1.39 8.59 -7.79
N VAL A 7 2.37 8.54 -6.89
CA VAL A 7 2.29 7.84 -5.61
C VAL A 7 1.34 8.57 -4.67
N GLU A 8 1.46 9.90 -4.59
CA GLU A 8 0.52 10.76 -3.85
C GLU A 8 -0.91 10.57 -4.34
N ARG A 9 -1.11 10.55 -5.66
CA ARG A 9 -2.42 10.33 -6.27
C ARG A 9 -2.93 8.92 -6.00
N TYR A 10 -2.09 7.91 -6.12
CA TYR A 10 -2.42 6.53 -5.78
C TYR A 10 -2.94 6.43 -4.34
N LEU A 11 -2.21 7.01 -3.38
CA LEU A 11 -2.58 6.97 -1.96
C LEU A 11 -3.87 7.76 -1.68
N ALA A 12 -4.05 8.90 -2.33
CA ALA A 12 -5.29 9.68 -2.21
C ALA A 12 -6.50 8.90 -2.75
N CYS A 13 -6.37 8.27 -3.93
CA CYS A 13 -7.42 7.44 -4.51
C CYS A 13 -7.70 6.19 -3.67
N LEU A 14 -6.66 5.55 -3.10
CA LEU A 14 -6.83 4.42 -2.19
C LEU A 14 -7.59 4.84 -0.91
N GLY A 15 -7.20 5.98 -0.32
CA GLY A 15 -7.84 6.57 0.86
C GLY A 15 -9.32 6.92 0.65
N SER A 16 -9.68 7.42 -0.53
CA SER A 16 -11.06 7.74 -0.89
C SER A 16 -11.82 6.60 -1.57
N GLN A 17 -11.17 5.45 -1.78
CA GLN A 17 -11.69 4.31 -2.54
C GLN A 17 -12.13 4.68 -3.97
N ASP A 18 -11.44 5.65 -4.59
CA ASP A 18 -11.59 6.01 -6.00
C ASP A 18 -10.85 5.00 -6.90
N TRP A 19 -11.55 3.93 -7.25
CA TRP A 19 -10.98 2.81 -8.00
C TRP A 19 -10.55 3.16 -9.42
N ASP A 20 -11.26 4.07 -10.08
CA ASP A 20 -10.92 4.50 -11.44
C ASP A 20 -9.69 5.42 -11.40
N GLY A 21 -9.63 6.32 -10.42
CA GLY A 21 -8.45 7.14 -10.16
C GLY A 21 -7.23 6.29 -9.79
N LEU A 22 -7.41 5.25 -8.98
CA LEU A 22 -6.37 4.29 -8.61
C LEU A 22 -5.85 3.56 -9.86
N ALA A 23 -6.75 3.01 -10.68
CA ALA A 23 -6.37 2.33 -11.93
C ALA A 23 -5.61 3.27 -12.88
N ALA A 24 -5.93 4.57 -12.91
CA ALA A 24 -5.20 5.55 -13.72
C ALA A 24 -3.78 5.88 -13.21
N THR A 25 -3.37 5.35 -12.06
CA THR A 25 -2.00 5.51 -11.51
C THR A 25 -1.12 4.29 -11.70
N THR A 26 -1.69 3.17 -12.15
CA THR A 26 -1.01 1.88 -12.31
C THR A 26 -0.76 1.54 -13.77
N ALA A 27 0.40 0.96 -14.05
CA ALA A 27 0.83 0.49 -15.36
C ALA A 27 -0.16 -0.52 -15.94
N ASP A 28 -0.43 -0.44 -17.24
CA ASP A 28 -1.35 -1.35 -17.93
C ASP A 28 -0.77 -2.77 -18.04
N GLU A 29 0.54 -2.87 -18.20
CA GLU A 29 1.28 -4.12 -18.32
C GLU A 29 2.33 -4.26 -17.22
N GLY A 30 2.61 -5.48 -16.80
CA GLY A 30 3.71 -5.78 -15.88
C GLY A 30 3.52 -5.32 -14.43
N LEU A 31 2.34 -4.81 -14.06
CA LEU A 31 2.04 -4.47 -12.66
C LEU A 31 2.15 -5.71 -11.76
N VAL A 32 2.88 -5.59 -10.66
CA VAL A 32 2.96 -6.62 -9.62
C VAL A 32 2.76 -5.99 -8.24
N ARG A 33 1.91 -6.61 -7.43
CA ARG A 33 1.89 -6.36 -5.99
C ARG A 33 2.51 -7.54 -5.25
N ASP A 34 3.47 -7.26 -4.40
CA ASP A 34 4.08 -8.17 -3.43
C ASP A 34 3.55 -7.86 -2.01
N GLY A 35 2.90 -8.86 -1.41
CA GLY A 35 2.15 -8.70 -0.19
C GLY A 35 2.91 -8.93 1.11
N PRO A 36 2.31 -8.53 2.23
CA PRO A 36 2.90 -8.73 3.55
C PRO A 36 2.94 -10.21 3.98
N PHE A 37 2.34 -11.12 3.20
CA PHE A 37 2.40 -12.57 3.41
C PHE A 37 3.26 -13.28 2.34
N CYS A 38 4.09 -12.53 1.60
CA CYS A 38 4.85 -13.02 0.45
C CYS A 38 3.94 -13.62 -0.64
N ASP A 39 2.73 -13.09 -0.76
CA ASP A 39 1.74 -13.40 -1.77
C ASP A 39 1.77 -12.35 -2.90
N ALA A 40 1.65 -12.79 -4.14
CA ALA A 40 1.71 -11.91 -5.31
C ALA A 40 0.36 -11.77 -6.02
N VAL A 41 0.08 -10.57 -6.50
CA VAL A 41 -1.01 -10.30 -7.46
C VAL A 41 -0.38 -9.66 -8.70
N GLU A 42 -0.54 -10.32 -9.84
CA GLU A 42 0.04 -9.89 -11.12
C GLU A 42 -1.04 -9.36 -12.05
N GLY A 43 -0.75 -8.22 -12.71
CA GLY A 43 -1.64 -7.53 -13.64
C GLY A 43 -2.54 -6.49 -12.98
N LYS A 44 -2.87 -5.46 -13.76
CA LYS A 44 -3.69 -4.33 -13.33
C LYS A 44 -5.10 -4.70 -12.90
N GLU A 45 -5.85 -5.40 -13.76
CA GLU A 45 -7.23 -5.76 -13.44
C GLU A 45 -7.33 -6.67 -12.21
N PRO A 46 -6.53 -7.75 -12.06
CA PRO A 46 -6.51 -8.56 -10.84
C PRO A 46 -6.16 -7.75 -9.59
N TYR A 47 -5.20 -6.83 -9.69
CA TYR A 47 -4.80 -5.99 -8.56
C TYR A 47 -5.90 -5.04 -8.09
N ILE A 48 -6.55 -4.32 -9.02
CA ILE A 48 -7.64 -3.41 -8.68
C ILE A 48 -8.85 -4.20 -8.12
N ALA A 49 -9.17 -5.36 -8.71
CA ALA A 49 -10.23 -6.22 -8.20
C ALA A 49 -9.91 -6.77 -6.79
N PHE A 50 -8.66 -7.16 -6.55
CA PHE A 50 -8.19 -7.61 -5.23
C PHE A 50 -8.36 -6.51 -4.17
N LEU A 51 -7.88 -5.30 -4.44
CA LEU A 51 -8.01 -4.17 -3.51
C LEU A 51 -9.48 -3.85 -3.21
N ARG A 52 -10.34 -3.80 -4.25
CA ARG A 52 -11.79 -3.62 -4.08
C ARG A 52 -12.41 -4.66 -3.17
N GLY A 53 -12.03 -5.92 -3.35
CA GLY A 53 -12.47 -7.03 -2.50
C GLY A 53 -12.06 -6.83 -1.05
N VAL A 54 -10.79 -6.57 -0.79
CA VAL A 54 -10.25 -6.35 0.57
C VAL A 54 -10.94 -5.16 1.25
N PHE A 55 -10.97 -4.00 0.59
CA PHE A 55 -11.48 -2.75 1.17
C PHE A 55 -12.99 -2.77 1.43
N SER A 56 -13.74 -3.63 0.74
CA SER A 56 -15.16 -3.84 1.02
C SER A 56 -15.44 -4.41 2.43
N HIS A 57 -14.41 -4.95 3.09
CA HIS A 57 -14.49 -5.50 4.44
C HIS A 57 -13.86 -4.60 5.51
N LEU A 58 -13.22 -3.49 5.14
CA LEU A 58 -12.51 -2.59 6.06
C LEU A 58 -13.44 -1.49 6.58
N GLN A 59 -14.22 -1.78 7.62
CA GLN A 59 -15.09 -0.80 8.25
C GLN A 59 -14.28 0.32 8.91
N GLY A 60 -14.75 1.56 8.81
CA GLY A 60 -14.07 2.71 9.40
C GLY A 60 -12.70 3.01 8.80
N TYR A 61 -12.42 2.54 7.58
CA TYR A 61 -11.11 2.66 6.95
C TYR A 61 -10.61 4.11 6.89
N GLN A 62 -9.37 4.31 7.34
CA GLN A 62 -8.63 5.56 7.27
C GLN A 62 -7.19 5.27 6.82
N LEU A 63 -6.67 6.08 5.92
CA LEU A 63 -5.28 6.03 5.48
C LEU A 63 -4.59 7.34 5.84
N GLN A 64 -3.56 7.25 6.69
CA GLN A 64 -2.76 8.39 7.09
C GLN A 64 -1.33 8.22 6.60
N VAL A 65 -0.93 9.05 5.63
CA VAL A 65 0.46 9.09 5.16
C VAL A 65 1.29 9.92 6.13
N GLN A 66 2.36 9.36 6.68
CA GLN A 66 3.30 10.13 7.51
C GLN A 66 4.46 10.71 6.70
N ARG A 67 4.99 9.94 5.74
CA ARG A 67 6.14 10.37 4.93
C ARG A 67 6.15 9.69 3.58
N ILE A 68 6.50 10.46 2.55
CA ILE A 68 6.85 9.94 1.23
C ILE A 68 8.32 10.31 0.99
N SER A 69 9.14 9.30 0.73
CA SER A 69 10.57 9.44 0.44
C SER A 69 10.83 9.03 -1.01
N ALA A 70 10.86 9.99 -1.92
CA ALA A 70 11.25 9.78 -3.30
C ALA A 70 12.78 9.58 -3.39
N VAL A 71 13.22 8.37 -3.75
CA VAL A 71 14.64 8.01 -3.84
C VAL A 71 15.18 8.23 -5.26
N SER A 72 14.35 8.03 -6.26
CA SER A 72 14.63 8.37 -7.65
C SER A 72 13.33 8.73 -8.38
N GLU A 73 13.40 9.02 -9.68
CA GLU A 73 12.21 9.20 -10.53
C GLU A 73 11.33 7.96 -10.63
N ARG A 74 11.83 6.79 -10.23
CA ARG A 74 11.13 5.50 -10.34
C ARG A 74 10.98 4.72 -9.05
N LEU A 75 11.46 5.24 -7.92
CA LEU A 75 11.43 4.52 -6.64
C LEU A 75 11.05 5.45 -5.51
N SER A 76 10.01 5.08 -4.78
CA SER A 76 9.55 5.79 -3.59
C SER A 76 9.24 4.83 -2.44
N TYR A 77 9.50 5.29 -1.21
CA TYR A 77 9.07 4.62 0.02
C TYR A 77 8.02 5.48 0.72
N VAL A 78 6.94 4.86 1.18
CA VAL A 78 5.86 5.54 1.86
C VAL A 78 5.66 4.91 3.23
N GLU A 79 5.82 5.71 4.28
CA GLU A 79 5.39 5.35 5.62
C GLU A 79 3.97 5.87 5.84
N LEU A 80 3.08 4.94 6.18
CA LEU A 80 1.68 5.23 6.43
C LEU A 80 1.15 4.38 7.59
N THR A 81 -0.02 4.76 8.09
CA THR A 81 -0.84 3.92 8.97
C THR A 81 -2.19 3.74 8.31
N GLU A 82 -2.61 2.48 8.16
CA GLU A 82 -4.00 2.15 7.88
C GLU A 82 -4.72 1.84 9.19
N THR A 83 -5.92 2.40 9.35
CA THR A 83 -6.79 2.15 10.50
C THR A 83 -8.12 1.63 10.00
N PHE A 84 -8.60 0.54 10.57
CA PHE A 84 -9.92 0.00 10.32
C PHE A 84 -10.41 -0.80 11.53
N GLU A 85 -11.71 -1.06 11.59
CA GLU A 85 -12.33 -1.76 12.72
C GLU A 85 -12.09 -3.27 12.65
N ILE A 86 -11.66 -3.85 13.78
CA ILE A 86 -11.65 -5.29 14.04
C ILE A 86 -12.48 -5.52 15.29
N ASP A 87 -13.52 -6.36 15.18
CA ASP A 87 -14.48 -6.62 16.26
C ASP A 87 -15.07 -5.32 16.87
N GLY A 88 -15.29 -4.30 16.02
CA GLY A 88 -15.79 -2.98 16.41
C GLY A 88 -14.77 -2.06 17.09
N VAL A 89 -13.49 -2.44 17.10
CA VAL A 89 -12.40 -1.65 17.69
C VAL A 89 -11.51 -1.08 16.56
N PRO A 90 -11.35 0.25 16.46
CA PRO A 90 -10.37 0.85 15.55
C PRO A 90 -8.97 0.31 15.86
N THR A 91 -8.37 -0.35 14.86
CA THR A 91 -7.06 -1.00 14.99
C THR A 91 -6.12 -0.43 13.94
N GLU A 92 -4.92 -0.06 14.36
CA GLU A 92 -3.92 0.58 13.52
C GLU A 92 -2.87 -0.43 13.02
N TYR A 93 -2.53 -0.30 11.74
CA TYR A 93 -1.49 -1.06 11.07
C TYR A 93 -0.47 -0.10 10.45
N PRO A 94 0.67 0.15 11.11
CA PRO A 94 1.76 0.91 10.53
C PRO A 94 2.45 0.11 9.42
N GLU A 95 2.65 0.74 8.27
CA GLU A 95 3.20 0.11 7.08
C GLU A 95 4.31 0.95 6.44
N CYS A 96 5.18 0.28 5.71
CA CYS A 96 6.03 0.89 4.70
C CYS A 96 5.68 0.25 3.34
N LEU A 97 5.23 1.08 2.40
CA LEU A 97 5.00 0.68 1.02
C LEU A 97 6.20 1.08 0.16
N VAL A 98 6.64 0.17 -0.70
CA VAL A 98 7.61 0.44 -1.76
C VAL A 98 6.88 0.55 -3.07
N PHE A 99 7.11 1.63 -3.80
CA PHE A 99 6.55 1.85 -5.14
C PHE A 99 7.67 1.94 -6.16
N GLU A 100 7.56 1.16 -7.24
CA GLU A 100 8.33 1.38 -8.45
C GLU A 100 7.46 1.85 -9.61
N GLN A 101 8.03 2.71 -10.46
CA GLN A 101 7.39 3.22 -11.66
C GLN A 101 8.09 2.71 -12.92
N ASP A 102 7.31 2.47 -13.97
CA ASP A 102 7.81 2.09 -15.29
C ASP A 102 8.38 3.26 -16.10
N GLY A 103 8.61 3.05 -17.40
CA GLY A 103 9.11 4.07 -18.32
C GLY A 103 8.14 5.24 -18.56
N ASP A 104 6.85 5.02 -18.34
CA ASP A 104 5.78 6.01 -18.53
C ASP A 104 5.44 6.74 -17.22
N GLY A 105 6.10 6.36 -16.12
CA GLY A 105 5.92 6.96 -14.80
C GLY A 105 4.69 6.43 -14.06
N LEU A 106 4.07 5.34 -14.53
CA LEU A 106 2.98 4.65 -13.86
C LEU A 106 3.53 3.61 -12.88
N ILE A 107 2.80 3.35 -11.81
CA ILE A 107 3.19 2.36 -10.79
C ILE A 107 3.17 0.97 -11.43
N SER A 108 4.30 0.29 -11.45
CA SER A 108 4.47 -1.08 -11.96
C SER A 108 4.79 -2.08 -10.85
N TYR A 109 5.18 -1.62 -9.67
CA TYR A 109 5.43 -2.50 -8.52
C TYR A 109 4.99 -1.85 -7.22
N VAL A 110 4.33 -2.64 -6.36
CA VAL A 110 3.98 -2.27 -4.99
C VAL A 110 4.39 -3.39 -4.05
N SER A 111 5.23 -3.11 -3.05
CA SER A 111 5.55 -4.07 -1.98
C SER A 111 5.13 -3.55 -0.61
N VAL A 112 4.61 -4.43 0.24
CA VAL A 112 3.96 -4.08 1.51
C VAL A 112 4.73 -4.65 2.70
N PHE A 113 5.26 -3.78 3.56
CA PHE A 113 5.91 -4.16 4.83
C PHE A 113 5.07 -3.68 6.01
N ILE A 114 4.43 -4.61 6.71
CA ILE A 114 3.51 -4.31 7.83
C ILE A 114 4.16 -4.54 9.19
N LYS A 115 3.97 -3.60 10.12
CA LYS A 115 4.19 -3.82 11.55
C LYS A 115 2.90 -4.34 12.17
N ARG A 116 3.03 -5.26 13.13
CA ARG A 116 1.89 -5.83 13.87
C ARG A 116 1.98 -5.41 15.33
N PRO A 117 1.39 -4.26 15.71
CA PRO A 117 1.30 -3.86 17.12
C PRO A 117 0.73 -4.99 17.96
N GLY A 118 1.34 -5.24 19.13
CA GLY A 118 0.93 -6.36 20.00
C GLY A 118 1.29 -7.76 19.50
N GLY A 119 2.00 -7.90 18.37
CA GLY A 119 2.45 -9.18 17.85
C GLY A 119 3.37 -9.92 18.84
N GLU A 120 3.19 -11.24 18.93
CA GLU A 120 4.04 -12.10 19.76
C GLU A 120 5.32 -12.49 19.00
N PRO A 121 6.50 -12.28 19.58
CA PRO A 121 7.74 -12.69 18.96
C PRO A 121 7.84 -14.22 18.92
N ARG A 122 8.43 -14.77 17.86
CA ARG A 122 8.64 -16.21 17.72
C ARG A 122 9.88 -16.74 18.44
N VAL A 123 10.70 -15.84 18.99
CA VAL A 123 11.97 -16.15 19.64
C VAL A 123 12.08 -15.37 20.95
N GLU A 124 12.75 -15.96 21.93
CA GLU A 124 13.07 -15.30 23.21
C GLU A 124 13.90 -14.03 22.96
N GLY A 125 13.59 -12.95 23.68
CA GLY A 125 14.24 -11.65 23.49
C GLY A 125 13.79 -10.87 22.24
N GLY A 126 12.83 -11.39 21.45
CA GLY A 126 12.33 -10.72 20.23
C GLY A 126 11.39 -9.53 20.46
N ARG A 127 11.04 -9.24 21.71
CA ARG A 127 10.31 -8.03 22.12
C ARG A 127 11.27 -7.15 22.91
N ALA A 128 11.26 -5.85 22.62
CA ALA A 128 11.95 -4.87 23.46
C ALA A 128 11.30 -4.89 24.86
N GLY A 129 12.11 -5.09 25.89
CA GLY A 129 11.69 -5.04 27.29
C GLY A 129 11.53 -3.61 27.80
#